data_AF-A0A0V1PS05-F1
#
_entry.id   AF-A0A0V1PS05-F1
#
_cell.length_a   1.000
_cell.length_b   1.000
_cell.length_c   1.000
_cell.angle_alpha   90.00
_cell.angle_beta   90.00
_cell.angle_gamma   90.00
#
_symmetry.space_group_name_H-M   'P 1'
#
loop_
_entity.id
_entity.type
_entity.pdbx_description
1 polymer ?
#
loop_
_entity_poly.entity_id
_entity_poly.type
_entity_poly.pdbx_seq_one_letter_code
_entity_poly.pdbx_strand_id
1 'polypeptide(L)'
;MNLNKSICQNLPLGILDTVNDNVLSRIGGFSILYGKLKINESTGNIEPLNILSNRGDVGKIFETNGETLISDDIETQKTFGLSNSLYNDPWRKVKLGQKMLKEAIQKSIKASYTHDQLIESCFDILSYDTYDRNVANNGTPQEAILELRNSIYIPPIELKTVNQFPDSSTVGNFYGTRTQTVIVLDRKGNMHYYERDIHNSDSIGKDVKAKTNHFQFNISNK
;
A
#
# COMPACT_ATOMS: atom_id res chain seq x y z
N MET A 1 15.63 -35.92 -0.69
CA MET A 1 15.14 -35.51 -2.03
C MET A 1 15.50 -34.04 -2.18
N ASN A 2 16.55 -33.79 -2.96
CA ASN A 2 17.17 -32.49 -3.18
C ASN A 2 16.23 -31.55 -3.95
N LEU A 3 16.13 -30.30 -3.52
CA LEU A 3 15.73 -29.18 -4.37
C LEU A 3 16.75 -28.05 -4.20
N ASN A 4 17.08 -27.44 -5.34
CA ASN A 4 18.37 -26.85 -5.65
C ASN A 4 18.68 -25.57 -4.88
N LYS A 5 19.85 -25.56 -4.25
CA LYS A 5 20.42 -24.47 -3.45
C LYS A 5 21.24 -23.47 -4.30
N SER A 6 20.89 -23.25 -5.57
CA SER A 6 21.87 -22.76 -6.57
C SER A 6 21.54 -21.46 -7.32
N ILE A 7 20.68 -20.57 -6.82
CA ILE A 7 20.47 -19.25 -7.47
C ILE A 7 20.64 -18.04 -6.52
N CYS A 8 20.92 -18.26 -5.23
CA CYS A 8 21.21 -17.18 -4.28
C CYS A 8 22.68 -16.76 -4.26
N GLN A 9 23.30 -16.44 -5.41
CA GLN A 9 24.73 -16.08 -5.45
C GLN A 9 25.07 -14.63 -5.79
N ASN A 10 24.12 -13.70 -6.03
CA ASN A 10 24.48 -12.32 -6.40
C ASN A 10 23.65 -11.20 -5.77
N LEU A 11 23.04 -11.41 -4.60
CA LEU A 11 22.57 -10.29 -3.76
C LEU A 11 23.60 -10.08 -2.64
N PRO A 12 23.95 -8.83 -2.25
CA PRO A 12 24.90 -8.58 -1.17
C PRO A 12 24.36 -9.19 0.12
N LEU A 13 24.87 -10.38 0.45
CA LEU A 13 24.72 -11.07 1.73
C LEU A 13 25.35 -10.17 2.79
N GLY A 14 24.51 -9.47 3.54
CA GLY A 14 25.00 -8.60 4.62
C GLY A 14 23.95 -8.16 5.64
N ILE A 15 22.66 -8.17 5.30
CA ILE A 15 21.61 -7.70 6.23
C ILE A 15 20.64 -8.82 6.67
N LEU A 16 20.52 -9.92 5.92
CA LEU A 16 19.57 -11.00 6.22
C LEU A 16 20.17 -12.18 7.02
N ASP A 17 21.48 -12.39 6.98
CA ASP A 17 22.13 -13.58 7.59
C ASP A 17 22.36 -13.46 9.10
N THR A 18 22.05 -12.32 9.72
CA THR A 18 22.28 -12.08 11.16
C THR A 18 21.00 -11.97 11.99
N VAL A 19 19.83 -12.03 11.35
CA VAL A 19 18.56 -11.97 12.06
C VAL A 19 18.13 -13.38 12.43
N ASN A 20 18.35 -13.73 13.71
CA ASN A 20 17.86 -14.95 14.34
C ASN A 20 16.41 -15.24 13.88
N ASP A 21 16.11 -16.42 13.34
CA ASP A 21 14.80 -16.77 12.75
C ASP A 21 13.62 -16.53 13.73
N ASN A 22 13.90 -16.59 15.04
CA ASN A 22 12.97 -16.27 16.13
C ASN A 22 12.55 -14.80 16.21
N VAL A 23 13.30 -13.87 15.61
CA VAL A 23 12.94 -12.45 15.54
C VAL A 23 11.98 -12.23 14.37
N LEU A 24 12.25 -12.84 13.21
CA LEU A 24 11.40 -12.72 12.02
C LEU A 24 9.98 -13.27 12.25
N SER A 25 9.86 -14.37 13.00
CA SER A 25 8.55 -14.95 13.36
C SER A 25 7.71 -14.09 14.32
N ARG A 26 8.35 -13.15 15.03
CA ARG A 26 7.67 -12.19 15.93
C ARG A 26 7.28 -10.89 15.23
N ILE A 27 7.79 -10.63 14.03
CA ILE A 27 7.45 -9.45 13.25
C ILE A 27 6.13 -9.70 12.51
N GLY A 28 5.22 -8.74 12.55
CA GLY A 28 4.01 -8.77 11.72
C GLY A 28 4.34 -8.94 10.23
N GLY A 29 3.37 -9.39 9.43
CA GLY A 29 3.58 -9.48 7.99
C GLY A 29 3.80 -8.11 7.40
N PHE A 30 4.79 -7.97 6.53
CA PHE A 30 5.01 -6.76 5.75
C PHE A 30 5.37 -7.10 4.31
N SER A 31 5.04 -6.18 3.41
CA SER A 31 5.48 -6.19 2.03
C SER A 31 6.08 -4.83 1.70
N ILE A 32 7.27 -4.80 1.11
CA ILE A 32 7.98 -3.59 0.70
C ILE A 32 8.12 -3.62 -0.82
N LEU A 33 7.64 -2.56 -1.48
CA LEU A 33 7.96 -2.29 -2.87
C LEU A 33 9.21 -1.41 -2.94
N TYR A 34 10.23 -1.85 -3.66
CA TYR A 34 11.51 -1.13 -3.76
C TYR A 34 12.13 -1.22 -5.15
N GLY A 35 12.97 -0.25 -5.47
CA GLY A 35 13.66 -0.14 -6.75
C GLY A 35 13.94 1.31 -7.08
N LYS A 36 14.64 1.54 -8.21
CA LYS A 36 14.81 2.90 -8.73
C LYS A 36 13.64 3.19 -9.66
N LEU A 37 12.80 4.15 -9.27
CA LEU A 37 11.70 4.60 -10.11
C LEU A 37 12.27 5.31 -11.34
N LYS A 38 12.23 4.65 -12.50
CA LYS A 38 12.69 5.20 -13.80
C LYS A 38 11.71 4.85 -14.90
N ILE A 39 11.69 5.70 -15.93
CA ILE A 39 11.03 5.42 -17.20
C ILE A 39 12.10 4.96 -18.20
N ASN A 40 11.87 3.82 -18.83
CA ASN A 40 12.68 3.35 -19.94
C ASN A 40 12.36 4.20 -21.18
N GLU A 41 13.33 4.98 -21.67
CA GLU A 41 13.12 5.95 -22.76
C GLU A 41 12.66 5.29 -24.07
N SER A 42 13.14 4.09 -24.38
CA SER A 42 12.81 3.37 -25.61
C SER A 42 11.38 2.83 -25.64
N THR A 43 10.86 2.39 -24.48
CA THR A 43 9.54 1.74 -24.36
C THR A 43 8.47 2.65 -23.76
N GLY A 44 8.87 3.71 -23.06
CA GLY A 44 7.98 4.58 -22.28
C GLY A 44 7.37 3.92 -21.03
N ASN A 45 7.83 2.73 -20.66
CA ASN A 45 7.35 1.98 -19.50
C ASN A 45 8.20 2.24 -18.25
N ILE A 46 7.63 2.01 -17.08
CA ILE A 46 8.38 2.03 -15.81
C ILE A 46 9.32 0.82 -15.79
N GLU A 47 10.58 1.00 -15.39
CA GLU A 47 11.49 -0.12 -15.15
C GLU A 47 10.95 -1.04 -14.03
N PRO A 48 11.18 -2.36 -14.09
CA PRO A 48 10.64 -3.28 -13.09
C PRO A 48 11.03 -2.90 -11.65
N LEU A 49 10.07 -3.03 -10.73
CA LEU A 49 10.29 -2.83 -9.29
C LEU A 49 10.19 -4.19 -8.58
N ASN A 50 10.85 -4.31 -7.43
CA ASN A 50 10.92 -5.54 -6.66
C ASN A 50 9.99 -5.47 -5.44
N ILE A 51 9.45 -6.62 -5.05
CA ILE A 51 8.66 -6.82 -3.85
C ILE A 51 9.46 -7.71 -2.91
N LEU A 52 9.68 -7.24 -1.68
CA LEU A 52 10.20 -8.03 -0.56
C LEU A 52 9.07 -8.27 0.44
N SER A 53 8.86 -9.53 0.82
CA SER A 53 7.91 -9.92 1.87
C SER A 53 8.59 -10.85 2.87
N ASN A 54 8.25 -10.71 4.15
CA ASN A 54 8.70 -11.66 5.19
C ASN A 54 7.77 -12.88 5.33
N ARG A 55 6.68 -12.94 4.56
CA ARG A 55 5.69 -14.04 4.60
C ARG A 55 5.56 -14.81 3.30
N GLY A 56 6.12 -14.30 2.21
CA GLY A 56 6.02 -14.90 0.89
C GLY A 56 7.31 -14.75 0.10
N ASP A 57 7.26 -15.17 -1.17
CA ASP A 57 8.40 -15.13 -2.07
C ASP A 57 8.81 -13.69 -2.44
N VAL A 58 10.01 -13.55 -2.99
CA VAL A 58 10.44 -12.31 -3.65
C VAL A 58 9.72 -12.22 -4.98
N GLY A 59 9.10 -11.07 -5.26
CA GLY A 59 8.37 -10.84 -6.50
C GLY A 59 8.87 -9.61 -7.24
N LYS A 60 8.38 -9.41 -8.46
CA LYS A 60 8.54 -8.16 -9.21
C LYS A 60 7.21 -7.64 -9.71
N ILE A 61 7.21 -6.41 -10.17
CA ILE A 61 6.13 -5.77 -10.91
C ILE A 61 6.68 -5.03 -12.10
N PHE A 62 5.79 -4.76 -13.07
CA PHE A 62 6.13 -4.10 -14.33
C PHE A 62 7.17 -4.86 -15.14
N GLU A 63 7.26 -6.18 -14.97
CA GLU A 63 8.16 -6.99 -15.76
C GLU A 63 7.56 -7.17 -17.16
N THR A 64 8.27 -6.64 -18.16
CA THR A 64 7.96 -6.85 -19.58
C THR A 64 8.74 -8.06 -20.08
N ASN A 65 8.35 -9.27 -19.65
CA ASN A 65 8.92 -10.49 -20.24
C ASN A 65 8.30 -10.70 -21.63
N GLY A 66 9.17 -10.82 -22.63
CA GLY A 66 8.81 -10.88 -24.04
C GLY A 66 7.99 -12.11 -24.46
N GLU A 67 7.87 -13.15 -23.64
CA GLU A 67 7.09 -14.35 -23.97
C GLU A 67 6.54 -14.98 -22.68
N THR A 68 5.33 -15.53 -22.75
CA THR A 68 4.53 -16.18 -21.68
C THR A 68 3.60 -15.26 -20.87
N LEU A 69 2.47 -14.90 -21.49
CA LEU A 69 1.31 -14.29 -20.85
C LEU A 69 0.52 -15.37 -20.08
N ILE A 70 0.86 -15.62 -18.82
CA ILE A 70 -0.16 -16.06 -17.86
C ILE A 70 -0.70 -14.78 -17.23
N SER A 71 -1.95 -14.43 -17.56
CA SER A 71 -2.54 -13.10 -17.36
C SER A 71 -2.71 -12.65 -15.91
N ASP A 72 -2.45 -13.54 -14.96
CA ASP A 72 -2.83 -13.36 -13.56
C ASP A 72 -1.61 -13.10 -12.65
N ASP A 73 -0.39 -13.19 -13.18
CA ASP A 73 0.82 -12.94 -12.41
C ASP A 73 1.01 -11.44 -12.15
N ILE A 74 1.22 -11.09 -10.87
CA ILE A 74 1.39 -9.71 -10.39
C ILE A 74 2.48 -8.94 -11.16
N GLU A 75 3.48 -9.68 -11.69
CA GLU A 75 4.61 -9.17 -12.47
C GLU A 75 4.18 -8.37 -13.70
N THR A 76 3.09 -8.79 -14.35
CA THR A 76 2.60 -8.20 -15.61
C THR A 76 1.40 -7.26 -15.40
N GLN A 77 0.87 -7.18 -14.17
CA GLN A 77 -0.31 -6.38 -13.87
C GLN A 77 0.01 -4.87 -13.90
N LYS A 78 -0.85 -4.10 -14.58
CA LYS A 78 -0.80 -2.62 -14.58
C LYS A 78 -1.41 -2.00 -13.33
N THR A 79 -2.21 -2.77 -12.59
CA THR A 79 -2.85 -2.35 -11.35
C THR A 79 -2.73 -3.49 -10.36
N PHE A 80 -1.96 -3.29 -9.31
CA PHE A 80 -1.72 -4.26 -8.25
C PHE A 80 -1.83 -3.54 -6.90
N GLY A 81 -1.72 -4.29 -5.81
CA GLY A 81 -1.85 -3.75 -4.46
C GLY A 81 -1.17 -4.66 -3.46
N LEU A 82 -0.61 -4.07 -2.42
CA LEU A 82 0.14 -4.77 -1.38
C LEU A 82 -0.49 -4.50 -0.03
N SER A 83 -0.39 -5.47 0.87
CA SER A 83 -0.78 -5.32 2.27
C SER A 83 0.05 -6.27 3.13
N ASN A 84 -0.39 -6.51 4.37
CA ASN A 84 0.25 -7.48 5.27
C ASN A 84 -0.20 -8.94 4.98
N SER A 85 -1.11 -9.14 4.02
CA SER A 85 -1.38 -10.44 3.41
C SER A 85 -0.24 -10.86 2.47
N LEU A 86 -0.26 -12.12 2.04
CA LEU A 86 0.54 -12.52 0.89
C LEU A 86 0.06 -11.75 -0.34
N TYR A 87 0.96 -11.34 -1.23
CA TYR A 87 0.57 -10.56 -2.41
C TYR A 87 -0.13 -11.43 -3.46
N ASN A 88 0.14 -12.74 -3.47
CA ASN A 88 -0.55 -13.75 -4.30
C ASN A 88 -1.86 -14.27 -3.66
N ASP A 89 -2.10 -13.98 -2.37
CA ASP A 89 -3.40 -14.18 -1.71
C ASP A 89 -3.87 -12.88 -1.01
N PRO A 90 -4.28 -11.87 -1.79
CA PRO A 90 -4.57 -10.54 -1.25
C PRO A 90 -5.90 -10.51 -0.47
N TRP A 91 -5.90 -9.77 0.64
CA TRP A 91 -7.13 -9.50 1.41
C TRP A 91 -8.20 -8.77 0.59
N ARG A 92 -9.46 -8.84 1.06
CA ARG A 92 -10.63 -8.24 0.41
C ARG A 92 -10.42 -6.76 0.07
N LYS A 93 -9.85 -5.97 0.98
CA LYS A 93 -9.59 -4.54 0.76
C LYS A 93 -8.64 -4.27 -0.41
N VAL A 94 -7.66 -5.15 -0.63
CA VAL A 94 -6.68 -5.02 -1.71
C VAL A 94 -7.37 -5.29 -3.06
N LYS A 95 -8.12 -6.39 -3.15
CA LYS A 95 -8.90 -6.73 -4.36
C LYS A 95 -9.90 -5.61 -4.70
N LEU A 96 -10.57 -5.06 -3.69
CA LEU A 96 -11.48 -3.93 -3.86
C LEU A 96 -10.76 -2.66 -4.33
N GLY A 97 -9.66 -2.27 -3.67
CA GLY A 97 -8.89 -1.09 -4.05
C GLY A 97 -8.33 -1.18 -5.46
N GLN A 98 -7.82 -2.36 -5.88
CA GLN A 98 -7.39 -2.61 -7.25
C GLN A 98 -8.52 -2.42 -8.27
N LYS A 99 -9.70 -2.98 -7.97
CA LYS A 99 -10.89 -2.80 -8.82
C LYS A 99 -11.27 -1.33 -8.94
N MET A 100 -11.36 -0.61 -7.82
CA MET A 100 -11.72 0.81 -7.80
C MET A 100 -10.71 1.67 -8.53
N LEU A 101 -9.41 1.39 -8.39
CA LEU A 101 -8.35 2.10 -9.11
C LEU A 101 -8.44 1.87 -10.62
N LYS A 102 -8.66 0.62 -11.04
CA LYS A 102 -8.87 0.30 -12.46
C LYS A 102 -10.07 1.05 -13.04
N GLU A 103 -11.18 1.09 -12.32
CA GLU A 103 -12.39 1.83 -12.73
C GLU A 103 -12.16 3.34 -12.76
N ALA A 104 -11.45 3.90 -11.77
CA ALA A 104 -11.11 5.33 -11.73
C ALA A 104 -10.22 5.74 -12.92
N ILE A 105 -9.24 4.91 -13.30
CA ILE A 105 -8.39 5.14 -14.48
C ILE A 105 -9.24 5.07 -15.78
N GLN A 106 -10.13 4.09 -15.91
CA GLN A 106 -10.99 3.99 -17.09
C GLN A 106 -11.93 5.20 -17.21
N LYS A 107 -12.50 5.64 -16.08
CA LYS A 107 -13.36 6.82 -16.02
C LYS A 107 -12.59 8.10 -16.35
N SER A 108 -11.36 8.24 -15.84
CA SER A 108 -10.53 9.43 -16.08
C SER A 108 -10.19 9.60 -17.56
N ILE A 109 -9.88 8.51 -18.25
CA ILE A 109 -9.66 8.51 -19.70
C ILE A 109 -10.95 8.88 -20.45
N LYS A 110 -12.06 8.20 -20.15
CA LYS A 110 -13.35 8.41 -20.84
C LYS A 110 -13.86 9.85 -20.69
N ALA A 111 -13.73 10.42 -19.50
CA ALA A 111 -14.21 11.75 -19.17
C ALA A 111 -13.15 12.85 -19.34
N SER A 112 -11.94 12.50 -19.84
CA SER A 112 -10.82 13.43 -20.01
C SER A 112 -10.53 14.25 -18.75
N TYR A 113 -10.36 13.57 -17.63
CA TYR A 113 -10.06 14.22 -16.36
C TYR A 113 -8.79 15.07 -16.45
N THR A 114 -8.86 16.23 -15.79
CA THR A 114 -7.67 17.00 -15.41
C THR A 114 -6.82 16.22 -14.42
N HIS A 115 -5.57 16.67 -14.24
CA HIS A 115 -4.66 16.11 -13.23
C HIS A 115 -5.32 16.09 -11.84
N ASP A 116 -5.88 17.22 -11.40
CA ASP A 116 -6.50 17.33 -10.07
C ASP A 116 -7.71 16.41 -9.91
N GLN A 117 -8.54 16.25 -10.95
CA GLN A 117 -9.67 15.32 -10.91
C GLN A 117 -9.24 13.86 -10.76
N LEU A 118 -8.11 13.47 -11.38
CA LEU A 118 -7.52 12.15 -11.18
C LEU A 118 -7.01 11.99 -9.74
N ILE A 119 -6.33 12.99 -9.20
CA ILE A 119 -5.83 12.98 -7.81
C ILE A 119 -6.98 12.85 -6.81
N GLU A 120 -8.05 13.65 -6.97
CA GLU A 120 -9.22 13.56 -6.10
C GLU A 120 -9.89 12.18 -6.21
N SER A 121 -9.97 11.60 -7.41
CA SER A 121 -10.50 10.23 -7.57
C SER A 121 -9.64 9.18 -6.85
N CYS A 122 -8.33 9.36 -6.76
CA CYS A 122 -7.46 8.50 -5.95
C CYS A 122 -7.75 8.66 -4.45
N PHE A 123 -7.97 9.89 -3.97
CA PHE A 123 -8.35 10.14 -2.58
C PHE A 123 -9.76 9.61 -2.24
N ASP A 124 -10.70 9.62 -3.18
CA ASP A 124 -12.01 8.99 -3.01
C ASP A 124 -11.88 7.49 -2.73
N ILE A 125 -10.95 6.80 -3.42
CA ILE A 125 -10.65 5.38 -3.16
C ILE A 125 -10.09 5.20 -1.75
N LEU A 126 -9.08 6.00 -1.38
CA LEU A 126 -8.44 5.91 -0.07
C LEU A 126 -9.39 6.25 1.08
N SER A 127 -10.44 7.03 0.82
CA SER A 127 -11.46 7.47 1.79
C SER A 127 -12.71 6.60 1.77
N TYR A 128 -12.70 5.50 1.01
CA TYR A 128 -13.85 4.62 0.89
C TYR A 128 -14.05 3.79 2.17
N ASP A 129 -14.95 4.28 3.03
CA ASP A 129 -15.33 3.64 4.27
C ASP A 129 -15.99 2.28 4.00
N THR A 130 -15.25 1.25 4.36
CA THR A 130 -15.62 -0.17 4.20
C THR A 130 -15.54 -0.89 5.53
N TYR A 131 -15.43 -0.14 6.63
CA TYR A 131 -15.37 -0.68 7.97
C TYR A 131 -16.78 -1.03 8.47
N ASP A 132 -16.95 -2.24 9.01
CA ASP A 132 -18.24 -2.67 9.54
C ASP A 132 -18.62 -1.79 10.75
N ARG A 133 -19.73 -1.06 10.61
CA ARG A 133 -20.24 -0.17 11.66
C ARG A 133 -20.71 -0.92 12.90
N ASN A 134 -21.14 -2.18 12.76
CA ASN A 134 -21.47 -3.01 13.92
C ASN A 134 -20.20 -3.36 14.69
N VAL A 135 -19.11 -3.68 14.00
CA VAL A 135 -17.81 -3.91 14.63
C VAL A 135 -17.28 -2.63 15.27
N ALA A 136 -17.44 -1.47 14.62
CA ALA A 136 -17.05 -0.18 15.18
C ALA A 136 -17.78 0.17 16.49
N ASN A 137 -19.08 -0.11 16.55
CA ASN A 137 -19.92 0.30 17.68
C ASN A 137 -19.97 -0.75 18.80
N ASN A 138 -19.95 -2.04 18.45
CA ASN A 138 -20.27 -3.14 19.35
C ASN A 138 -19.27 -4.30 19.29
N GLY A 139 -18.26 -4.23 18.41
CA GLY A 139 -17.30 -5.31 18.21
C GLY A 139 -16.33 -5.45 19.38
N THR A 140 -15.89 -6.68 19.60
CA THR A 140 -14.74 -6.97 20.46
C THR A 140 -13.45 -6.43 19.84
N PRO A 141 -12.39 -6.20 20.63
CA PRO A 141 -11.09 -5.77 20.10
C PRO A 141 -10.53 -6.73 19.03
N GLN A 142 -10.78 -8.04 19.18
CA GLN A 142 -10.34 -9.05 18.23
C GLN A 142 -11.10 -8.93 16.91
N GLU A 143 -12.42 -8.76 16.95
CA GLU A 143 -13.23 -8.50 15.75
C GLU A 143 -12.80 -7.20 15.06
N ALA A 144 -12.51 -6.15 15.85
CA ALA A 144 -12.03 -4.88 15.31
C ALA A 144 -10.70 -5.03 14.54
N ILE A 145 -9.74 -5.79 15.08
CA ILE A 145 -8.46 -6.11 14.44
C ILE A 145 -8.66 -6.96 13.18
N LEU A 146 -9.56 -7.93 13.21
CA LEU A 146 -9.85 -8.78 12.05
C LEU A 146 -10.49 -7.97 10.92
N GLU A 147 -11.37 -7.02 11.25
CA GLU A 147 -12.04 -6.19 10.26
C GLU A 147 -11.09 -5.21 9.54
N LEU A 148 -9.95 -4.86 10.15
CA LEU A 148 -8.90 -4.07 9.47
C LEU A 148 -8.43 -4.71 8.14
N ARG A 149 -8.58 -6.02 7.98
CA ARG A 149 -8.20 -6.76 6.75
C ARG A 149 -9.19 -6.49 5.60
N ASN A 150 -10.40 -6.07 5.93
CA ASN A 150 -11.51 -5.94 5.01
C ASN A 150 -11.75 -4.52 4.52
N SER A 151 -11.15 -3.53 5.18
CA SER A 151 -11.50 -2.13 4.98
C SER A 151 -10.31 -1.28 4.50
N ILE A 152 -10.56 -0.41 3.52
CA ILE A 152 -9.58 0.52 2.94
C ILE A 152 -9.38 1.71 3.88
N TYR A 153 -10.48 2.38 4.22
CA TYR A 153 -10.51 3.43 5.22
C TYR A 153 -10.96 2.86 6.56
N ILE A 154 -10.24 3.22 7.63
CA ILE A 154 -10.58 2.88 9.00
C ILE A 154 -10.99 4.19 9.68
N PRO A 155 -12.27 4.37 10.07
CA PRO A 155 -12.66 5.53 10.85
C PRO A 155 -11.93 5.52 12.21
N PRO A 156 -11.85 6.65 12.93
CA PRO A 156 -11.34 6.66 14.29
C PRO A 156 -12.12 5.68 15.19
N ILE A 157 -11.42 4.70 15.75
CA ILE A 157 -11.95 3.71 16.70
C ILE A 157 -11.39 4.05 18.09
N GLU A 158 -12.27 4.30 19.07
CA GLU A 158 -11.86 4.54 20.46
C GLU A 158 -11.24 3.29 21.09
N LEU A 159 -10.06 3.43 21.70
CA LEU A 159 -9.35 2.34 22.35
C LEU A 159 -9.69 2.18 23.85
N LYS A 160 -10.71 2.89 24.35
CA LYS A 160 -11.03 3.10 25.79
C LYS A 160 -11.32 1.84 26.63
N THR A 161 -11.29 0.64 26.05
CA THR A 161 -11.60 -0.62 26.75
C THR A 161 -10.63 -1.78 26.44
N VAL A 162 -9.58 -1.54 25.64
CA VAL A 162 -8.67 -2.62 25.23
C VAL A 162 -7.48 -2.72 26.19
N ASN A 163 -7.66 -3.41 27.32
CA ASN A 163 -6.59 -3.86 28.23
C ASN A 163 -5.61 -4.88 27.57
N GLN A 164 -5.56 -4.95 26.24
CA GLN A 164 -4.81 -5.95 25.47
C GLN A 164 -3.86 -5.36 24.42
N PHE A 165 -3.86 -4.04 24.18
CA PHE A 165 -2.71 -3.43 23.54
C PHE A 165 -1.66 -3.25 24.64
N PRO A 166 -0.48 -3.90 24.54
CA PRO A 166 0.52 -3.82 25.59
C PRO A 166 0.82 -2.35 25.87
N ASP A 167 0.79 -1.96 27.15
CA ASP A 167 1.06 -0.62 27.66
C ASP A 167 2.20 0.03 26.88
N SER A 168 1.83 0.81 25.89
CA SER A 168 2.74 1.60 25.12
C SER A 168 2.16 2.99 25.20
N SER A 169 2.83 3.84 25.98
CA SER A 169 2.61 5.29 26.11
C SER A 169 2.66 6.05 24.77
N THR A 170 2.76 5.34 23.64
CA THR A 170 2.75 5.80 22.26
C THR A 170 1.43 5.53 21.53
N VAL A 171 0.47 4.82 22.15
CA VAL A 171 -0.83 4.52 21.54
C VAL A 171 -1.81 5.61 21.97
N GLY A 172 -2.24 6.43 21.01
CA GLY A 172 -3.23 7.48 21.22
C GLY A 172 -4.60 6.90 21.62
N ASN A 173 -5.56 7.77 21.93
CA ASN A 173 -6.92 7.36 22.31
C ASN A 173 -7.69 6.66 21.17
N PHE A 174 -7.22 6.82 19.94
CA PHE A 174 -7.88 6.34 18.74
C PHE A 174 -6.93 5.53 17.85
N TYR A 175 -7.49 4.53 17.17
CA TYR A 175 -6.85 3.86 16.03
C TYR A 175 -7.65 4.16 14.76
N GLY A 176 -6.97 4.48 13.65
CA GLY A 176 -7.65 4.73 12.37
C GLY A 176 -6.73 5.24 11.27
N THR A 177 -7.32 5.49 10.10
CA THR A 177 -6.60 6.06 8.95
C THR A 177 -6.30 7.53 9.21
N ARG A 178 -5.03 7.83 9.50
CA ARG A 178 -4.59 9.20 9.81
C ARG A 178 -4.24 10.03 8.59
N THR A 179 -3.44 9.44 7.71
CA THR A 179 -2.80 10.11 6.57
C THR A 179 -2.99 9.26 5.33
N GLN A 180 -3.31 9.90 4.21
CA GLN A 180 -3.43 9.29 2.89
C GLN A 180 -2.40 9.89 1.96
N THR A 181 -1.78 9.07 1.12
CA THR A 181 -0.74 9.52 0.19
C THR A 181 -1.06 9.09 -1.23
N VAL A 182 -0.92 10.02 -2.18
CA VAL A 182 -0.97 9.74 -3.62
C VAL A 182 0.35 10.17 -4.24
N ILE A 183 1.02 9.26 -4.93
CA ILE A 183 2.27 9.52 -5.64
C ILE A 183 2.00 9.33 -7.13
N VAL A 184 2.27 10.36 -7.93
CA VAL A 184 2.13 10.31 -9.39
C VAL A 184 3.48 10.60 -10.03
N LEU A 185 3.90 9.75 -10.94
CA LEU A 185 5.05 9.99 -11.80
C LEU A 185 4.59 10.01 -13.25
N ASP A 186 4.84 11.11 -13.95
CA ASP A 186 4.58 11.19 -15.38
C ASP A 186 5.75 10.64 -16.23
N ARG A 187 5.52 10.49 -17.53
CA ARG A 187 6.53 9.99 -18.48
C ARG A 187 7.71 10.94 -18.69
N LYS A 188 7.61 12.20 -18.26
CA LYS A 188 8.68 13.21 -18.33
C LYS A 188 9.52 13.23 -17.04
N GLY A 189 9.23 12.35 -16.09
CA GLY A 189 9.93 12.30 -14.81
C GLY A 189 9.43 13.30 -13.79
N ASN A 190 8.29 13.96 -14.01
CA ASN A 190 7.70 14.83 -13.00
C ASN A 190 6.98 13.98 -11.96
N MET A 191 7.45 14.05 -10.73
CA MET A 191 6.88 13.36 -9.59
C MET A 191 6.07 14.36 -8.75
N HIS A 192 4.84 13.98 -8.44
CA HIS A 192 3.95 14.68 -7.54
C HIS A 192 3.68 13.79 -6.33
N TYR A 193 3.92 14.32 -5.14
CA TYR A 193 3.60 13.68 -3.87
C TYR A 193 2.50 14.49 -3.19
N TYR A 194 1.33 13.88 -3.02
CA TYR A 194 0.21 14.43 -2.28
C TYR A 194 0.07 13.68 -0.97
N GLU A 195 -0.10 14.41 0.12
CA GLU A 195 -0.37 13.85 1.44
C GLU A 195 -1.57 14.58 2.03
N ARG A 196 -2.58 13.83 2.45
CA ARG A 196 -3.80 14.35 3.08
C ARG A 196 -3.89 13.80 4.50
N ASP A 197 -3.69 14.68 5.47
CA ASP A 197 -3.91 14.37 6.89
C ASP A 197 -5.40 14.55 7.20
N ILE A 198 -6.06 13.45 7.53
CA ILE A 198 -7.49 13.40 7.91
C ILE A 198 -7.64 13.70 9.40
N HIS A 199 -6.72 13.16 10.21
CA HIS A 199 -6.69 13.36 11.66
C HIS A 199 -5.28 13.80 12.06
N ASN A 200 -5.14 14.95 12.71
CA ASN A 200 -3.84 15.49 13.12
C ASN A 200 -3.57 15.34 14.63
N SER A 201 -4.56 14.85 15.39
CA SER A 201 -4.49 14.69 16.84
C SER A 201 -5.57 13.72 17.32
N ASP A 202 -5.46 13.27 18.58
CA ASP A 202 -6.50 12.49 19.28
C ASP A 202 -7.75 13.32 19.64
N SER A 203 -7.84 14.57 19.17
CA SER A 203 -9.02 15.40 19.32
C SER A 203 -9.91 15.25 18.09
N ILE A 204 -11.02 14.52 18.22
CA ILE A 204 -12.08 14.51 17.20
C ILE A 204 -12.91 15.79 17.33
N GLY A 205 -12.31 16.93 17.03
CA GLY A 205 -13.00 18.21 16.91
C GLY A 205 -13.71 18.31 15.56
N LYS A 206 -14.88 18.95 15.52
CA LYS A 206 -15.66 19.17 14.27
C LYS A 206 -14.96 20.05 13.23
N ASP A 207 -13.81 20.65 13.57
CA ASP A 207 -13.10 21.65 12.76
C ASP A 207 -11.69 21.21 12.30
N VAL A 208 -11.33 19.92 12.42
CA VAL A 208 -10.08 19.44 11.83
C VAL A 208 -10.24 19.39 10.31
N LYS A 209 -9.92 20.50 9.64
CA LYS A 209 -9.84 20.53 8.18
C LYS A 209 -8.73 19.59 7.73
N ALA A 210 -9.07 18.68 6.82
CA ALA A 210 -8.07 17.85 6.19
C ALA A 210 -6.99 18.74 5.57
N LYS A 211 -5.74 18.51 5.94
CA LYS A 211 -4.62 19.29 5.42
C LYS A 211 -4.02 18.50 4.26
N THR A 212 -3.99 19.11 3.07
CA THR A 212 -3.32 18.53 1.91
C THR A 212 -1.98 19.23 1.70
N ASN A 213 -0.89 18.48 1.79
CA ASN A 213 0.44 18.90 1.35
C ASN A 213 0.66 18.38 -0.08
N HIS A 214 1.26 19.19 -0.95
CA HIS A 214 1.66 18.78 -2.29
C HIS A 214 3.10 19.21 -2.54
N PHE A 215 3.94 18.25 -2.92
CA PHE A 215 5.32 18.46 -3.32
C PHE A 215 5.54 17.98 -4.75
N GLN A 216 6.31 18.73 -5.52
CA GLN A 216 6.63 18.38 -6.91
C GLN A 216 8.14 18.45 -7.14
N PHE A 217 8.68 17.44 -7.82
CA PHE A 217 10.10 17.35 -8.15
C PHE A 217 10.29 16.56 -9.44
N ASN A 218 11.32 16.90 -10.23
CA ASN A 218 11.67 16.15 -11.43
C ASN A 218 12.79 15.16 -11.11
N ILE A 219 12.57 13.87 -11.37
CA ILE A 219 13.53 12.80 -11.05
C ILE A 219 14.47 12.44 -12.21
N SER A 220 14.24 13.01 -13.39
CA SER A 220 15.08 12.79 -14.58
C SER A 220 16.26 13.76 -14.68
N ASN A 221 16.25 14.85 -13.92
CA ASN A 221 17.33 15.86 -13.90
C ASN A 221 18.50 15.52 -12.95
N LYS A 222 18.87 14.25 -12.82
CA LYS A 222 20.02 13.81 -12.01
C LYS A 222 21.07 13.09 -12.82
#